data_AF-A0A5K1ISR3-F1
#
_entry.id   AF-A0A5K1ISR3-F1
#
_cell.length_a   1.000
_cell.length_b   1.000
_cell.length_c   1.000
_cell.angle_alpha   90.00
_cell.angle_beta   90.00
_cell.angle_gamma   90.00
#
_symmetry.space_group_name_H-M   'P 1'
#
loop_
_entity.id
_entity.type
_entity.pdbx_description
1 polymer ?
#
loop_
_entity_poly.entity_id
_entity_poly.type
_entity_poly.pdbx_seq_one_letter_code
_entity_poly.pdbx_strand_id
1 'polypeptide(L)' 'MEYIDLVKSDADATDMRAFLAGGDAVAVTIRIPANLRDSAKKEAELRGTTFSSLLRECLVGELTKDRK' A
#
# COMPACT_ATOMS: atom_id res chain seq x y z
N MET A 1 3.10 -9.60 -16.51
CA MET A 1 3.10 -10.33 -15.23
C MET A 1 2.11 -9.62 -14.34
N GLU A 2 1.08 -10.30 -13.90
CA GLU A 2 0.07 -9.73 -13.01
C GLU A 2 0.41 -10.05 -11.56
N TYR A 3 -0.15 -9.29 -10.61
CA TYR A 3 0.03 -9.55 -9.17
C TYR A 3 -0.36 -11.00 -8.81
N ILE A 4 -1.36 -11.57 -9.49
CA ILE A 4 -1.81 -12.94 -9.23
C ILE A 4 -0.77 -14.00 -9.61
N ASP A 5 0.11 -13.73 -10.57
CA ASP A 5 1.19 -14.63 -10.95
C ASP A 5 2.27 -14.67 -9.87
N LEU A 6 2.56 -13.52 -9.23
CA LEU A 6 3.48 -13.42 -8.09
C LEU A 6 2.97 -14.18 -6.87
N VAL A 7 1.66 -14.07 -6.58
CA VAL A 7 1.03 -14.81 -5.49
C VAL A 7 1.06 -16.32 -5.73
N LYS A 8 0.82 -16.78 -6.97
CA LYS A 8 0.85 -18.21 -7.33
C LYS A 8 2.26 -18.80 -7.32
N SER A 9 3.27 -17.98 -7.56
CA SER A 9 4.66 -18.41 -7.64
C SER A 9 5.39 -18.39 -6.29
N ASP A 10 4.67 -18.12 -5.20
CA ASP A 10 5.23 -17.95 -3.84
C ASP A 10 6.42 -16.98 -3.84
N ALA A 11 6.28 -15.87 -4.59
CA ALA A 11 7.35 -14.91 -4.76
C ALA A 11 7.75 -14.30 -3.41
N ASP A 12 9.04 -14.09 -3.19
CA ASP A 12 9.52 -13.48 -1.94
C ASP A 12 8.92 -12.07 -1.76
N ALA A 13 8.75 -11.66 -0.51
CA ALA A 13 8.23 -10.35 -0.17
C ALA A 13 9.00 -9.20 -0.84
N THR A 14 10.28 -9.39 -1.14
CA THR A 14 11.13 -8.43 -1.86
C THR A 14 10.68 -8.25 -3.31
N ASP A 15 10.42 -9.35 -4.03
CA ASP A 15 9.98 -9.32 -5.42
C ASP A 15 8.55 -8.75 -5.55
N MET A 16 7.68 -9.09 -4.60
CA MET A 16 6.35 -8.50 -4.52
C MET A 16 6.39 -6.98 -4.31
N ARG A 17 7.27 -6.50 -3.41
CA ARG A 17 7.45 -5.06 -3.17
C ARG A 17 8.01 -4.34 -4.40
N ALA A 18 8.99 -4.94 -5.08
CA ALA A 18 9.55 -4.38 -6.31
C ALA A 18 8.47 -4.23 -7.40
N PHE A 19 7.63 -5.24 -7.58
CA PHE A 19 6.51 -5.20 -8.51
C PHE A 19 5.50 -4.07 -8.17
N LEU A 20 5.10 -3.94 -6.90
CA LEU A 20 4.16 -2.91 -6.44
C LEU A 20 4.75 -1.48 -6.46
N ALA A 21 6.07 -1.35 -6.41
CA ALA A 21 6.76 -0.07 -6.50
C ALA A 21 6.91 0.43 -7.95
N GLY A 22 6.99 -0.47 -8.92
CA GLY A 22 7.36 -0.17 -10.31
C GLY A 22 6.24 0.36 -11.22
N GLY A 23 5.00 0.45 -10.75
CA GLY A 23 3.88 0.97 -11.55
C GLY A 23 3.80 2.50 -11.60
N ASP A 24 3.16 3.03 -12.64
CA ASP A 24 2.85 4.46 -12.78
C ASP A 24 1.91 4.97 -11.68
N ALA A 25 2.04 6.25 -11.34
CA ALA A 25 1.16 6.90 -10.37
C ALA A 25 -0.23 7.16 -10.98
N VAL A 26 -1.26 6.54 -10.39
CA VAL A 26 -2.67 6.70 -10.81
C VAL A 26 -3.46 7.39 -9.70
N ALA A 27 -4.24 8.41 -10.07
CA ALA A 27 -5.14 9.09 -9.13
C ALA A 27 -6.38 8.23 -8.86
N VAL A 28 -6.68 8.00 -7.57
CA VAL A 28 -7.87 7.26 -7.13
C VAL A 28 -8.70 8.10 -6.16
N THR A 29 -10.02 8.02 -6.27
CA THR A 29 -10.94 8.68 -5.32
C THR A 29 -11.52 7.62 -4.38
N ILE A 30 -11.23 7.75 -3.08
CA ILE A 30 -11.69 6.82 -2.05
C ILE A 30 -12.60 7.57 -1.06
N ARG A 31 -13.77 7.00 -0.75
CA ARG A 31 -14.65 7.53 0.30
C ARG A 31 -14.30 6.87 1.63
N ILE A 32 -13.94 7.68 2.62
CA ILE A 32 -13.67 7.23 3.98
C ILE A 32 -14.35 8.16 4.99
N PRO A 33 -14.69 7.66 6.19
CA PRO A 33 -15.18 8.50 7.28
C PRO A 33 -14.21 9.65 7.61
N ALA A 34 -14.75 10.82 7.93
CA ALA A 34 -13.94 12.02 8.20
C ALA A 34 -12.97 11.82 9.38
N ASN A 35 -13.43 11.17 10.44
CA ASN A 35 -12.60 10.82 11.60
C ASN A 35 -11.41 9.93 11.23
N LEU A 36 -11.60 8.96 10.34
CA LEU A 36 -10.51 8.10 9.88
C LEU A 36 -9.48 8.88 9.07
N ARG A 37 -9.95 9.73 8.14
CA ARG A 37 -9.08 10.61 7.34
C ARG A 37 -8.23 11.51 8.24
N ASP A 38 -8.85 12.18 9.21
CA ASP A 38 -8.16 13.17 10.04
C ASP A 38 -7.15 12.52 10.99
N SER A 39 -7.50 11.38 11.57
CA SER A 39 -6.57 10.59 12.39
C SER A 39 -5.38 10.09 11.57
N ALA A 40 -5.63 9.54 10.38
CA ALA A 40 -4.57 9.02 9.51
C ALA A 40 -3.68 10.15 8.95
N LYS A 41 -4.24 11.34 8.70
CA LYS A 41 -3.45 12.51 8.34
C LYS A 41 -2.47 12.89 9.45
N LYS A 42 -2.95 12.97 10.69
CA LYS A 42 -2.09 13.26 11.87
C LYS A 42 -1.01 12.21 12.05
N GLU A 43 -1.36 10.93 11.90
CA GLU A 43 -0.39 9.84 11.96
C GLU A 43 0.68 9.96 10.88
N ALA A 44 0.30 10.33 9.65
CA ALA A 44 1.25 10.57 8.58
C ALA A 44 2.19 11.74 8.90
N GLU A 45 1.66 12.85 9.44
CA GLU A 45 2.46 13.99 9.88
C GLU A 45 3.46 13.60 10.98
N LEU A 46 3.05 12.78 11.95
CA LEU A 46 3.93 12.25 13.00
C LEU A 46 5.06 11.37 12.46
N ARG A 47 4.80 10.64 11.36
CA ARG A 47 5.80 9.81 10.66
C ARG A 47 6.67 10.61 9.69
N GLY A 48 6.43 11.92 9.54
CA GLY A 48 7.12 12.75 8.55
C GLY A 48 6.78 12.39 7.10
N THR A 49 5.59 11.82 6.87
CA THR A 49 5.14 11.36 5.55
C THR A 49 3.80 11.99 5.17
N THR A 50 3.34 11.73 3.94
CA THR A 50 2.04 12.20 3.47
C THR A 50 0.95 11.16 3.71
N PHE A 51 -0.31 11.59 3.80
CA PHE A 51 -1.44 10.65 3.90
C PHE A 51 -1.47 9.65 2.73
N SER A 52 -1.14 10.07 1.51
CA SER A 52 -1.03 9.19 0.35
C SER A 52 0.11 8.16 0.49
N SER A 53 1.25 8.57 1.04
CA SER A 53 2.38 7.66 1.30
C SER A 53 1.99 6.62 2.35
N LEU A 54 1.37 7.05 3.45
CA LEU A 54 0.87 6.15 4.50
C LEU A 54 -0.12 5.12 3.92
N LEU A 55 -1.08 5.57 3.10
CA LEU A 55 -2.02 4.66 2.44
C LEU A 55 -1.30 3.68 1.51
N ARG A 56 -0.31 4.13 0.74
CA ARG A 56 0.50 3.27 -0.13
C ARG A 56 1.25 2.21 0.69
N GLU A 57 1.88 2.61 1.79
CA GLU A 57 2.59 1.69 2.69
C GLU A 57 1.63 0.67 3.31
N CYS A 58 0.44 1.08 3.76
CA CYS A 58 -0.58 0.16 4.26
C CYS A 58 -1.00 -0.86 3.20
N LEU A 59 -1.25 -0.42 1.96
CA LEU A 59 -1.65 -1.32 0.86
C LEU A 59 -0.53 -2.30 0.50
N VAL A 60 0.72 -1.83 0.37
CA VAL A 60 1.87 -2.72 0.11
C VAL A 60 2.06 -3.71 1.25
N GLY A 61 1.89 -3.26 2.49
CA GLY A 61 1.92 -4.11 3.67
C GLY A 61 0.87 -5.23 3.59
N GLU A 62 -0.40 -4.89 3.34
CA GLU A 62 -1.47 -5.90 3.20
C GLU A 62 -1.23 -6.87 2.04
N LEU A 63 -0.70 -6.39 0.91
CA LEU A 63 -0.45 -7.22 -0.28
C LEU A 63 0.83 -8.08 -0.17
N THR A 64 1.71 -7.82 0.80
CA THR A 64 2.96 -8.56 1.03
C THR A 64 2.93 -9.37 2.33
N LYS A 65 1.80 -9.34 3.06
CA LYS A 65 1.58 -10.20 4.22
C LYS A 65 1.43 -11.64 3.78
N ASP A 66 2.14 -12.51 4.48
CA ASP A 66 2.03 -13.97 4.35
C ASP A 66 0.59 -14.39 4.63
N ARG A 67 -0.09 -14.95 3.63
CA ARG A 67 -1.46 -15.48 3.75
C ARG A 67 -1.38 -16.89 4.34
N LYS A 68 -1.14 -16.95 5.65
CA LYS A 68 -1.20 -18.20 6.42
C LYS A 68 -2.64 -18.70 6.59
#